data_AF-A0A955IZX7-F1
#
_entry.id   AF-A0A955IZX7-F1
#
_cell.length_a   1.000
_cell.length_b   1.000
_cell.length_c   1.000
_cell.angle_alpha   90.00
_cell.angle_beta   90.00
_cell.angle_gamma   90.00
#
_symmetry.space_group_name_H-M   'P 1'
#
loop_
_entity.id
_entity.type
_entity.pdbx_description
1 polymer ?
#
loop_
_entity_poly.entity_id
_entity_poly.type
_entity_poly.pdbx_seq_one_letter_code
_entity_poly.pdbx_strand_id
1 'polypeptide(L)' 'MSANTAMKCFEDNFARFGDSRTDPERFNNYKGLTHLASVIEDVQQACTVILENQKKLDNRLVAIERRLTSQTV' A
#
# COMPACT_ATOMS: atom_id res chain seq x y z
N MET A 1 11.42 -1.61 6.69
CA MET A 1 10.32 -1.96 7.64
C MET A 1 9.02 -1.75 6.88
N SER A 2 8.17 -2.76 6.71
CA SER A 2 6.92 -2.63 5.92
C SER A 2 5.82 -1.96 6.74
N ALA A 3 4.84 -1.35 6.08
CA ALA A 3 3.70 -0.72 6.75
C ALA A 3 2.93 -1.73 7.61
N ASN A 4 2.80 -2.98 7.14
CA ASN A 4 2.28 -4.10 7.93
C ASN A 4 3.05 -4.36 9.24
N THR A 5 4.40 -4.30 9.24
CA THR A 5 5.18 -4.43 10.50
C THR A 5 4.90 -3.27 11.46
N ALA A 6 4.82 -2.04 10.94
CA ALA A 6 4.50 -0.88 11.77
C ALA A 6 3.09 -0.97 12.38
N MET A 7 2.10 -1.40 11.59
CA MET A 7 0.72 -1.62 12.04
C MET A 7 0.67 -2.57 13.24
N LYS A 8 1.31 -3.75 13.14
CA LYS A 8 1.37 -4.72 14.25
C LYS A 8 2.02 -4.14 15.50
N CYS A 9 3.10 -3.37 15.35
CA CYS A 9 3.73 -2.71 16.49
C CYS A 9 2.80 -1.69 17.16
N PHE A 10 1.98 -0.97 16.40
CA PHE A 10 1.02 -0.02 16.97
C PHE A 10 -0.16 -0.74 17.63
N GLU A 11 -0.65 -1.84 17.07
CA GLU A 11 -1.68 -2.69 17.67
C GLU A 11 -1.21 -3.30 19.00
N ASP A 12 0.02 -3.85 19.03
CA ASP A 12 0.60 -4.42 20.25
C ASP A 12 0.81 -3.35 21.33
N ASN A 13 1.28 -2.16 20.95
CA ASN A 13 1.45 -1.04 21.87
C ASN A 13 0.09 -0.52 22.38
N PHE A 14 -0.92 -0.48 21.52
CA PHE A 14 -2.28 -0.12 21.91
C PHE A 14 -2.85 -1.12 22.92
N ALA A 15 -2.71 -2.43 22.67
CA ALA A 15 -3.21 -3.46 23.57
C ALA A 15 -2.52 -3.44 24.95
N ARG A 16 -1.24 -3.06 25.00
CA ARG A 16 -0.44 -3.08 26.24
C ARG A 16 -0.47 -1.77 27.02
N PHE A 17 -0.62 -0.64 26.34
CA PHE A 17 -0.40 0.69 26.91
C PHE A 17 -1.50 1.70 26.55
N GLY A 18 -2.47 1.33 25.71
CA GLY A 18 -3.59 2.19 25.35
C GLY A 18 -4.73 2.05 26.34
N ASP A 19 -4.96 3.07 27.14
CA ASP A 19 -6.15 3.17 27.99
C ASP A 19 -6.83 4.52 27.74
N SER A 20 -8.01 4.48 27.14
CA SER A 20 -8.79 5.67 26.79
C SER A 20 -9.28 6.47 28.01
N ARG A 21 -9.29 5.86 29.20
CA ARG A 21 -9.79 6.49 30.43
C ARG A 21 -8.68 7.18 31.22
N THR A 22 -7.47 6.62 31.20
CA THR A 22 -6.33 7.14 31.97
C THR A 22 -5.37 7.98 31.13
N ASP A 23 -5.22 7.70 29.84
CA ASP A 23 -4.39 8.48 28.91
C ASP A 23 -5.01 8.52 27.49
N PRO A 24 -6.06 9.35 27.30
CA PRO A 24 -6.80 9.42 26.04
C PRO A 24 -5.96 9.92 24.85
N GLU A 25 -4.97 10.79 25.08
CA GLU A 25 -4.09 11.27 24.02
C GLU A 25 -3.21 10.16 23.46
N ARG A 26 -2.58 9.37 24.34
CA ARG A 26 -1.78 8.22 23.91
C ARG A 26 -2.62 7.17 23.21
N PHE A 27 -3.82 6.89 23.74
CA PHE A 27 -4.79 6.01 23.11
C PHE A 27 -5.13 6.46 21.68
N ASN A 28 -5.44 7.76 21.50
CA ASN A 28 -5.76 8.34 20.20
C ASN A 28 -4.56 8.30 19.24
N ASN A 29 -3.34 8.52 19.74
CA ASN A 29 -2.12 8.44 18.95
C ASN A 29 -1.89 7.03 18.40
N TYR A 30 -1.97 5.99 19.24
CA TYR A 30 -1.79 4.62 18.76
C TYR A 30 -2.89 4.22 17.75
N LYS A 31 -4.14 4.62 17.99
CA LYS A 31 -5.24 4.37 17.06
C LYS A 31 -5.02 5.08 15.72
N GLY A 32 -4.61 6.34 15.75
CA GLY A 32 -4.31 7.14 14.56
C GLY A 32 -3.14 6.57 13.76
N LEU A 33 -2.05 6.17 14.43
CA LEU A 33 -0.88 5.57 13.80
C LEU A 33 -1.19 4.19 13.18
N THR A 34 -2.01 3.38 13.85
CA THR A 34 -2.48 2.10 13.30
C THR A 34 -3.30 2.34 12.03
N HIS A 35 -4.25 3.28 12.07
CA HIS A 35 -5.05 3.62 10.91
C HIS A 35 -4.20 4.17 9.76
N LEU A 36 -3.25 5.05 10.05
CA LEU A 36 -2.32 5.58 9.06
C LEU A 36 -1.50 4.47 8.39
N ALA A 37 -0.98 3.52 9.18
CA ALA A 37 -0.24 2.39 8.65
C ALA A 37 -1.09 1.52 7.71
N SER A 38 -2.36 1.28 8.06
CA SER A 38 -3.32 0.58 7.20
C SER A 38 -3.54 1.32 5.87
N VAL A 39 -3.78 2.62 5.90
CA VAL A 39 -3.99 3.42 4.69
C VAL A 39 -2.74 3.44 3.79
N ILE A 40 -1.55 3.48 4.39
CA ILE A 40 -0.29 3.38 3.63
C ILE A 40 -0.20 2.03 2.91
N GLU A 41 -0.53 0.94 3.58
CA GLU A 41 -0.54 -0.40 2.97
C GLU A 41 -1.53 -0.47 1.80
N ASP A 42 -2.75 0.06 1.96
CA ASP A 42 -3.77 0.09 0.90
C ASP A 42 -3.28 0.89 -0.33
N VAL A 43 -2.66 2.05 -0.10
CA VAL A 43 -2.07 2.87 -1.17
C VAL A 43 -0.91 2.14 -1.86
N GLN A 44 -0.06 1.44 -1.10
CA GLN A 44 1.03 0.66 -1.67
C GLN A 44 0.50 -0.46 -2.58
N GLN A 45 -0.53 -1.18 -2.15
CA GLN A 45 -1.17 -2.21 -2.97
C GLN A 45 -1.79 -1.62 -4.24
N ALA A 46 -2.48 -0.49 -4.14
CA ALA A 46 -3.04 0.20 -5.30
C ALA A 46 -1.96 0.62 -6.31
N CYS A 47 -0.84 1.18 -5.83
CA CYS A 47 0.31 1.52 -6.67
C CYS A 47 0.89 0.29 -7.38
N THR A 48 1.05 -0.84 -6.68
CA THR A 48 1.52 -2.09 -7.28
C THR A 48 0.60 -2.55 -8.41
N VAL A 49 -0.72 -2.55 -8.20
CA VAL A 49 -1.69 -2.93 -9.23
C VAL A 49 -1.62 -2.01 -10.45
N ILE A 50 -1.48 -0.70 -10.25
CA ILE A 50 -1.36 0.28 -11.33
C ILE A 50 -0.08 0.01 -12.14
N LEU A 51 1.06 -0.21 -11.47
CA LEU A 51 2.34 -0.51 -12.12
C LEU A 51 2.28 -1.81 -12.95
N GLU A 52 1.64 -2.85 -12.43
CA GLU A 52 1.45 -4.10 -13.17
C GLU A 52 0.57 -3.91 -14.41
N ASN A 53 -0.50 -3.13 -14.29
CA ASN A 53 -1.39 -2.81 -15.40
C ASN A 53 -0.67 -1.98 -16.47
N GLN A 54 0.12 -0.98 -16.07
CA GLN A 54 0.95 -0.20 -16.98
C GLN A 54 1.91 -1.12 -17.76
N LYS A 55 2.65 -1.99 -17.07
CA LYS A 55 3.57 -2.95 -17.71
C LYS A 55 2.85 -3.87 -18.71
N LYS A 56 1.63 -4.32 -18.39
CA LYS A 56 0.82 -5.13 -19.32
C LYS A 56 0.43 -4.34 -20.57
N LEU A 57 0.05 -3.07 -20.42
CA LEU A 57 -0.29 -2.20 -21.55
C LEU A 57 0.93 -1.92 -22.43
N ASP A 58 2.08 -1.60 -21.84
CA ASP A 58 3.33 -1.36 -22.57
C ASP A 58 3.73 -2.60 -23.39
N ASN A 59 3.67 -3.79 -22.80
CA ASN A 59 3.94 -5.03 -23.52
C ASN A 59 2.98 -5.26 -24.69
N ARG A 60 1.70 -4.91 -24.53
CA ARG A 60 0.71 -5.01 -25.61
C ARG A 60 1.00 -4.03 -26.74
N LEU A 61 1.38 -2.80 -26.42
CA LEU A 61 1.76 -1.79 -27.41
C LEU A 61 2.96 -2.25 -28.22
N VAL A 62 4.03 -2.71 -27.56
CA VAL A 62 5.23 -3.25 -28.23
C VAL A 62 4.88 -4.42 -29.15
N ALA A 63 3.98 -5.31 -28.71
CA ALA A 63 3.54 -6.44 -29.55
C ALA A 63 2.75 -5.97 -30.80
N ILE A 64 1.92 -4.94 -30.66
CA ILE A 64 1.18 -4.34 -31.78
C ILE A 64 2.14 -3.65 -32.76
N GLU A 65 3.07 -2.85 -32.25
CA GLU A 65 4.08 -2.16 -33.07
C GLU A 65 4.89 -3.15 -33.91
N ARG A 66 5.38 -4.24 -33.29
CA ARG A 66 6.11 -5.30 -34.01
C ARG A 66 5.28 -5.94 -35.12
N ARG A 67 3.99 -6.18 -34.88
CA ARG A 67 3.09 -6.75 -35.89
C ARG A 67 2.89 -5.81 -37.07
N LEU A 68 2.69 -4.52 -36.80
CA LEU A 68 2.53 -3.51 -37.85
C LEU A 68 3.80 -3.37 -38.70
N THR A 69 4.98 -3.31 -38.07
CA THR A 69 6.25 -3.25 -38.80
C THR A 69 6.47 -4.49 -39.67
N SER A 70 6.11 -5.69 -39.18
CA SER A 70 6.24 -6.94 -39.94
C SER A 70 5.29 -7.08 -41.13
N GLN A 71 4.21 -6.29 -41.19
CA GLN A 71 3.23 -6.31 -42.29
C GLN A 71 3.54 -5.26 -43.37
N THR A 72 4.46 -4.33 -43.10
CA THR A 72 4.78 -3.20 -43.98
C THR A 72 6.04 -3.47 -44.84
N VAL A 73 6.70 -4.61 -44.64
CA VAL A 73 7.86 -5.12 -45.40
C VAL A 73 7.41 -6.34 -46.20
#